data_AF-A8ZVD7-F1
#
_entry.id   AF-A8ZVD7-F1
#
_cell.length_a   1.000
_cell.length_b   1.000
_cell.length_c   1.000
_cell.angle_alpha   90.00
_cell.angle_beta   90.00
_cell.angle_gamma   90.00
#
_symmetry.space_group_name_H-M   'P 1'
#
loop_
_entity.id
_entity.type
_entity.pdbx_description
1 polymer ?
#
loop_
_entity_poly.entity_id
_entity_poly.type
_entity_poly.pdbx_seq_one_letter_code
_entity_poly.pdbx_strand_id
1 'polypeptide(L)'
;MNSFDSVSADGRMHKKALVWRVFPNIVAFGIGLGVAWFLEWETTDLVWSLWLCSLVLGYLTILSAIFGGAWAWIHITGQEDLSQKNRTAALVAGIGMGLFLLGFFSIHFCGFHAGHSVFLRQFFPVEGMPAEGFGAAFMNPPLLWALAFKHLAVPYGIFLVPALIVERRHVFAPFIQAVHMVNGRKTANGSGTDPKTSAQKFFGNAMGRPYINVVRMHILIFFFALCFFLKIDSFAVYAVVYFVYFFPWHEVKNSWRQVPAGAV
;
A
#
# COMPACT_ATOMS: atom_id res chain seq x y z
N MET A 1 12.19 31.85 -40.87
CA MET A 1 11.01 30.97 -40.72
C MET A 1 11.50 29.58 -40.41
N ASN A 2 11.43 29.17 -39.13
CA ASN A 2 11.41 27.80 -38.60
C ASN A 2 11.52 27.89 -37.07
N SER A 3 10.83 27.00 -36.35
CA SER A 3 10.82 26.82 -34.89
C SER A 3 9.65 27.46 -34.10
N PHE A 4 8.40 27.08 -34.43
CA PHE A 4 7.28 27.19 -33.49
C PHE A 4 6.43 25.90 -33.34
N ASP A 5 6.71 24.83 -34.09
CA ASP A 5 5.82 23.65 -34.12
C ASP A 5 6.18 22.53 -33.13
N SER A 6 7.37 22.52 -32.52
CA SER A 6 7.81 21.44 -31.63
C SER A 6 7.25 21.53 -30.20
N VAL A 7 6.73 22.68 -29.77
CA VAL A 7 6.24 22.88 -28.39
C VAL A 7 4.84 22.27 -28.16
N SER A 8 4.03 22.08 -29.21
CA SER A 8 2.65 21.58 -29.05
C SER A 8 2.51 20.05 -28.99
N ALA A 9 3.52 19.31 -29.46
CA ALA A 9 3.50 17.85 -29.48
C ALA A 9 3.83 17.26 -28.09
N ASP A 10 4.84 17.83 -27.43
CA ASP A 10 5.29 17.39 -26.10
C ASP A 10 4.23 17.65 -25.02
N GLY A 11 3.62 18.84 -25.03
CA GLY A 11 2.52 19.18 -24.10
C GLY A 11 1.27 18.31 -24.24
N ARG A 12 0.95 17.83 -25.45
CA ARG A 12 -0.18 16.91 -25.67
C ARG A 12 0.12 15.49 -25.21
N MET A 13 1.36 15.02 -25.36
CA MET A 13 1.79 13.71 -24.86
C MET A 13 1.81 13.67 -23.34
N HIS A 14 2.31 14.74 -22.68
CA HIS A 14 2.34 14.84 -21.22
C HIS A 14 0.93 14.86 -20.61
N LYS A 15 -0.01 15.64 -21.19
CA LYS A 15 -1.42 15.66 -20.75
C LYS A 15 -2.10 14.30 -20.90
N LYS A 16 -1.92 13.61 -22.04
CA LYS A 16 -2.48 12.26 -22.24
C LYS A 16 -1.93 11.28 -21.20
N ALA A 17 -0.63 11.31 -20.93
CA ALA A 17 0.00 10.46 -19.93
C ALA A 17 -0.53 10.74 -18.51
N LEU A 18 -0.76 12.00 -18.15
CA LEU A 18 -1.37 12.37 -16.87
C LEU A 18 -2.80 11.84 -16.74
N VAL A 19 -3.64 12.05 -17.75
CA VAL A 19 -5.04 11.57 -17.75
C VAL A 19 -5.09 10.05 -17.60
N TRP A 20 -4.27 9.31 -18.34
CA TRP A 20 -4.21 7.85 -18.22
C TRP A 20 -3.70 7.35 -16.86
N ARG A 21 -2.88 8.15 -16.16
CA ARG A 21 -2.42 7.81 -14.80
C ARG A 21 -3.51 8.01 -13.75
N VAL A 22 -4.29 9.09 -13.88
CA VAL A 22 -5.30 9.50 -12.89
C VAL A 22 -6.65 8.82 -13.12
N PHE A 23 -6.99 8.50 -14.36
CA PHE A 23 -8.29 7.91 -14.73
C PHE A 23 -8.67 6.67 -13.92
N PRO A 24 -7.80 5.65 -13.72
CA PRO A 24 -8.15 4.49 -12.91
C PRO A 24 -8.51 4.84 -11.47
N ASN A 25 -7.90 5.89 -10.90
CA ASN A 25 -8.17 6.32 -9.53
C ASN A 25 -9.52 7.05 -9.45
N ILE A 26 -9.89 7.83 -10.46
CA ILE A 26 -11.21 8.48 -10.54
C ILE A 26 -12.31 7.43 -10.70
N VAL A 27 -12.10 6.42 -11.55
CA VAL A 27 -13.05 5.32 -11.73
C VAL A 27 -13.20 4.53 -10.42
N ALA A 28 -12.09 4.18 -9.77
CA ALA A 28 -12.12 3.49 -8.48
C ALA A 28 -12.82 4.32 -7.39
N PHE A 29 -12.59 5.64 -7.37
CA PHE A 29 -13.29 6.58 -6.48
C PHE A 29 -14.80 6.55 -6.72
N GLY A 30 -15.23 6.67 -7.98
CA GLY A 30 -16.64 6.63 -8.36
C GLY A 30 -17.31 5.30 -8.03
N ILE A 31 -16.64 4.18 -8.26
CA ILE A 31 -17.14 2.84 -7.90
C ILE A 31 -17.30 2.74 -6.38
N GLY A 32 -16.28 3.14 -5.61
CA GLY A 32 -16.34 3.08 -4.15
C GLY A 32 -17.50 3.89 -3.60
N LEU A 33 -17.67 5.14 -4.07
CA LEU A 33 -18.76 6.00 -3.62
C LEU A 33 -20.13 5.46 -4.04
N GLY A 34 -20.24 4.94 -5.27
CA GLY A 34 -21.47 4.34 -5.79
C GLY A 34 -21.89 3.09 -5.02
N VAL A 35 -20.94 2.23 -4.63
CA VAL A 35 -21.19 1.05 -3.80
C VAL A 35 -21.65 1.46 -2.41
N ALA A 36 -20.94 2.40 -1.77
CA ALA A 36 -21.33 2.88 -0.44
C ALA A 36 -22.73 3.50 -0.44
N TRP A 37 -23.07 4.28 -1.47
CA TRP A 37 -24.41 4.87 -1.61
C TRP A 37 -25.49 3.80 -1.87
N PHE A 38 -25.22 2.85 -2.77
CA PHE A 38 -26.19 1.80 -3.14
C PHE A 38 -26.47 0.81 -2.00
N LEU A 39 -25.46 0.53 -1.16
CA LEU A 39 -25.58 -0.37 -0.02
C LEU A 39 -25.97 0.35 1.28
N GLU A 40 -26.30 1.64 1.21
CA GLU A 40 -26.65 2.48 2.36
C GLU A 40 -25.63 2.39 3.50
N TRP A 41 -24.34 2.32 3.14
CA TRP A 41 -23.28 2.10 4.11
C TRP A 41 -23.12 3.27 5.09
N GLU A 42 -23.03 2.92 6.37
CA GLU A 42 -22.78 3.84 7.47
C GLU A 42 -21.29 3.99 7.76
N THR A 43 -20.92 4.96 8.61
CA THR A 43 -19.53 5.17 9.01
C THR A 43 -18.85 3.89 9.52
N THR A 44 -19.60 3.01 10.19
CA THR A 44 -19.15 1.68 10.62
C THR A 44 -18.60 0.86 9.45
N ASP A 45 -19.35 0.78 8.35
CA ASP A 45 -19.00 0.00 7.17
C ASP A 45 -17.74 0.55 6.49
N LEU A 46 -17.57 1.88 6.45
CA LEU A 46 -16.35 2.51 5.97
C LEU A 46 -15.13 2.10 6.78
N VAL A 47 -15.24 2.22 8.11
CA VAL A 47 -14.14 1.95 9.03
C VAL A 47 -13.68 0.50 8.90
N TRP A 48 -14.61 -0.45 8.85
CA TRP A 48 -14.29 -1.86 8.71
C TRP A 48 -13.82 -2.25 7.30
N SER A 49 -14.33 -1.57 6.27
CA SER A 49 -13.81 -1.70 4.89
C SER A 49 -12.35 -1.24 4.80
N LEU A 50 -12.02 -0.11 5.42
CA LEU A 50 -10.66 0.42 5.47
C LEU A 50 -9.72 -0.47 6.29
N TRP A 51 -10.21 -1.01 7.42
CA TRP A 51 -9.46 -1.96 8.23
C TRP A 51 -9.17 -3.25 7.46
N LEU A 52 -10.16 -3.80 6.74
CA LEU A 52 -9.96 -5.00 5.91
C LEU A 52 -8.97 -4.71 4.77
N CYS A 53 -9.10 -3.54 4.13
CA CYS A 53 -8.16 -3.12 3.09
C CYS A 53 -6.74 -2.94 3.63
N SER A 54 -6.57 -2.35 4.81
CA SER A 54 -5.24 -2.18 5.40
C SER A 54 -4.60 -3.53 5.69
N LEU A 55 -5.37 -4.49 6.21
CA LEU A 55 -4.91 -5.87 6.43
C LEU A 55 -4.47 -6.52 5.10
N VAL A 56 -5.34 -6.52 4.10
CA VAL A 56 -5.08 -7.21 2.82
C VAL A 56 -3.94 -6.55 2.04
N LEU A 57 -4.02 -5.24 1.80
CA LEU A 57 -3.03 -4.51 1.00
C LEU A 57 -1.68 -4.40 1.72
N GLY A 58 -1.70 -4.25 3.05
CA GLY A 58 -0.48 -4.27 3.85
C GLY A 58 0.22 -5.62 3.78
N TYR A 59 -0.52 -6.72 3.91
CA TYR A 59 0.07 -8.06 3.79
C TYR A 59 0.58 -8.37 2.38
N LEU A 60 -0.15 -7.96 1.34
CA LEU A 60 0.33 -8.04 -0.04
C LEU A 60 1.63 -7.25 -0.26
N THR A 61 1.79 -6.11 0.43
CA THR A 61 3.03 -5.31 0.38
C THR A 61 4.20 -6.04 1.04
N ILE A 62 3.97 -6.72 2.18
CA ILE A 62 4.97 -7.56 2.84
C ILE A 62 5.41 -8.70 1.90
N LEU A 63 4.44 -9.40 1.29
CA LEU A 63 4.72 -10.46 0.32
C LEU A 63 5.49 -9.91 -0.89
N SER A 64 5.10 -8.76 -1.41
CA SER A 64 5.80 -8.08 -2.51
C SER A 64 7.26 -7.78 -2.16
N ALA A 65 7.53 -7.30 -0.94
CA ALA A 65 8.89 -7.04 -0.48
C ALA A 65 9.74 -8.31 -0.37
N ILE A 66 9.16 -9.38 0.20
CA ILE A 66 9.85 -10.67 0.36
C ILE A 66 10.13 -11.30 -1.02
N PHE A 67 9.14 -11.34 -1.91
CA PHE A 67 9.32 -11.83 -3.27
C PHE A 67 10.31 -10.98 -4.07
N GLY A 68 10.31 -9.66 -3.87
CA GLY A 68 11.27 -8.75 -4.49
C GLY A 68 12.69 -9.04 -4.03
N GLY A 69 12.88 -9.22 -2.72
CA GLY A 69 14.17 -9.61 -2.13
C GLY A 69 14.64 -10.97 -2.65
N ALA A 70 13.75 -11.98 -2.69
CA ALA A 70 14.06 -13.29 -3.24
C ALA A 70 14.44 -13.25 -4.72
N TRP A 71 13.70 -12.48 -5.53
CA TRP A 71 14.00 -12.26 -6.95
C TRP A 71 15.38 -11.63 -7.13
N ALA A 72 15.67 -10.56 -6.39
CA ALA A 72 16.97 -9.89 -6.43
C ALA A 72 18.10 -10.83 -6.01
N TRP A 73 17.89 -11.61 -4.94
CA TRP A 73 18.87 -12.57 -4.43
C TRP A 73 19.26 -13.62 -5.48
N ILE A 74 18.27 -14.26 -6.10
CA ILE A 74 18.48 -15.30 -7.12
C ILE A 74 19.28 -14.74 -8.30
N HIS A 75 18.96 -13.53 -8.76
CA HIS A 75 19.62 -12.94 -9.92
C HIS A 75 21.01 -12.39 -9.63
N ILE A 76 21.27 -11.87 -8.43
CA ILE A 76 22.58 -11.37 -8.05
C ILE A 76 23.54 -12.53 -7.82
N THR A 77 23.12 -13.53 -7.03
CA THR A 77 23.95 -14.72 -6.74
C THR A 77 24.19 -15.60 -7.96
N GLY A 78 23.32 -15.54 -8.97
CA GLY A 78 23.50 -16.24 -10.25
C GLY A 78 24.51 -15.59 -11.21
N GLN A 79 24.93 -14.34 -10.97
CA GLN A 79 25.87 -13.61 -11.83
C GLN A 79 27.29 -13.56 -11.27
N GLU A 80 27.47 -13.76 -9.97
CA GLU A 80 28.79 -13.75 -9.34
C GLU A 80 29.46 -15.11 -9.49
N ASP A 81 30.76 -15.14 -9.78
CA ASP A 81 31.59 -16.35 -9.83
C ASP A 81 31.87 -16.85 -8.40
N LEU A 82 30.81 -17.22 -7.70
CA LEU A 82 30.85 -17.73 -6.34
C LEU A 82 31.19 -19.22 -6.39
N SER A 83 32.21 -19.62 -5.62
CA SER A 83 32.47 -21.02 -5.32
C SER A 83 31.19 -21.74 -4.87
N GLN A 84 31.02 -22.99 -5.31
CA GLN A 84 29.82 -23.80 -5.05
C GLN A 84 29.42 -23.83 -3.57
N LYS A 85 30.40 -23.84 -2.66
CA LYS A 85 30.19 -23.80 -1.19
C LYS A 85 29.60 -22.46 -0.70
N ASN A 86 29.98 -21.35 -1.34
CA ASN A 86 29.44 -20.03 -1.00
C ASN A 86 28.02 -19.85 -1.54
N ARG A 87 27.70 -20.46 -2.69
CA ARG A 87 26.37 -20.41 -3.30
C ARG A 87 25.31 -21.13 -2.46
N THR A 88 25.63 -22.28 -1.88
CA THR A 88 24.70 -23.01 -1.01
C THR A 88 24.47 -22.27 0.31
N ALA A 89 25.53 -21.75 0.94
CA ALA A 89 25.42 -20.92 2.14
C ALA A 89 24.57 -19.66 1.89
N ALA A 90 24.79 -18.99 0.75
CA ALA A 90 23.99 -17.85 0.33
C ALA A 90 22.51 -18.23 0.14
N LEU A 91 22.21 -19.33 -0.54
CA LEU A 91 20.83 -19.78 -0.74
C LEU A 91 20.12 -20.06 0.61
N VAL A 92 20.78 -20.79 1.51
CA VAL A 92 20.25 -21.10 2.83
C VAL A 92 20.02 -19.82 3.65
N ALA A 93 20.99 -18.90 3.65
CA ALA A 93 20.85 -17.61 4.33
C ALA A 93 19.68 -16.78 3.76
N GLY A 94 19.52 -16.75 2.43
CA GLY A 94 18.42 -16.05 1.76
C GLY A 94 17.05 -16.63 2.11
N ILE A 95 16.91 -17.96 2.09
CA ILE A 95 15.68 -18.65 2.50
C ILE A 95 15.39 -18.39 3.98
N GLY A 96 16.39 -18.56 4.84
CA GLY A 96 16.26 -18.33 6.28
C GLY A 96 15.82 -16.90 6.59
N MET A 97 16.44 -15.91 5.95
CA MET A 97 16.05 -14.50 6.07
C MET A 97 14.62 -14.26 5.57
N GLY A 98 14.25 -14.82 4.41
CA GLY A 98 12.90 -14.68 3.87
C GLY A 98 11.81 -15.24 4.80
N LEU A 99 12.04 -16.44 5.36
CA LEU A 99 11.14 -17.07 6.32
C LEU A 99 11.08 -16.29 7.65
N PHE A 100 12.21 -15.81 8.14
CA PHE A 100 12.26 -14.97 9.34
C PHE A 100 11.43 -13.69 9.14
N LEU A 101 11.64 -12.97 8.03
CA LEU A 101 10.91 -11.74 7.74
C LEU A 101 9.41 -12.03 7.59
N LEU A 102 9.03 -13.11 6.91
CA LEU A 102 7.64 -13.52 6.79
C LEU A 102 7.02 -13.76 8.18
N GLY A 103 7.62 -14.61 9.00
CA GLY A 103 7.10 -14.93 10.33
C GLY A 103 7.02 -13.70 11.25
N PHE A 104 8.11 -12.94 11.35
CA PHE A 104 8.18 -11.74 12.18
C PHE A 104 7.14 -10.70 11.77
N PHE A 105 7.09 -10.34 10.49
CA PHE A 105 6.14 -9.33 10.03
C PHE A 105 4.71 -9.83 10.09
N SER A 106 4.42 -11.09 9.81
CA SER A 106 3.06 -11.63 9.95
C SER A 106 2.58 -11.55 11.39
N ILE A 107 3.39 -11.98 12.36
CA ILE A 107 3.04 -11.91 13.80
C ILE A 107 2.84 -10.46 14.22
N HIS A 108 3.79 -9.58 13.91
CA HIS A 108 3.74 -8.18 14.32
C HIS A 108 2.58 -7.41 13.66
N PHE A 109 2.45 -7.52 12.34
CA PHE A 109 1.43 -6.82 11.55
C PHE A 109 0.02 -7.29 11.88
N CYS A 110 -0.20 -8.61 11.96
CA CYS A 110 -1.50 -9.17 12.31
C CYS A 110 -1.82 -8.93 13.79
N GLY A 111 -0.85 -9.05 14.69
CA GLY A 111 -1.04 -8.70 16.11
C GLY A 111 -1.50 -7.25 16.27
N PHE A 112 -0.88 -6.32 15.54
CA PHE A 112 -1.30 -4.93 15.53
C PHE A 112 -2.74 -4.75 15.00
N HIS A 113 -3.10 -5.41 13.89
CA HIS A 113 -4.47 -5.35 13.34
C HIS A 113 -5.52 -5.96 14.28
N ALA A 114 -5.19 -7.08 14.92
CA ALA A 114 -6.04 -7.73 15.91
C ALA A 114 -6.31 -6.79 17.09
N GLY A 115 -5.26 -6.22 17.70
CA GLY A 115 -5.41 -5.25 18.79
C GLY A 115 -6.20 -4.01 18.36
N HIS A 116 -5.96 -3.52 17.15
CA HIS A 116 -6.68 -2.38 16.62
C HIS A 116 -8.19 -2.67 16.38
N SER A 117 -8.53 -3.90 15.98
CA SER A 117 -9.94 -4.31 15.83
C SER A 117 -10.71 -4.27 17.15
N VAL A 118 -10.05 -4.54 18.29
CA VAL A 118 -10.64 -4.43 19.63
C VAL A 118 -11.07 -2.98 19.89
N PHE A 119 -10.22 -2.02 19.55
CA PHE A 119 -10.52 -0.60 19.70
C PHE A 119 -11.66 -0.18 18.79
N LEU A 120 -11.59 -0.48 17.48
CA LEU A 120 -12.65 -0.12 16.53
C LEU A 120 -14.01 -0.67 16.94
N ARG A 121 -14.04 -1.90 17.46
CA ARG A 121 -15.27 -2.56 17.89
C ARG A 121 -16.00 -1.83 19.03
N GLN A 122 -15.31 -1.00 19.81
CA GLN A 122 -15.92 -0.18 20.87
C GLN A 122 -16.74 0.99 20.32
N PHE A 123 -16.37 1.52 19.15
CA PHE A 123 -17.02 2.68 18.53
C PHE A 123 -17.94 2.28 17.37
N PHE A 124 -17.57 1.23 16.64
CA PHE A 124 -18.21 0.80 15.40
C PHE A 124 -18.51 -0.70 15.47
N PRO A 125 -19.56 -1.11 16.21
CA PRO A 125 -19.93 -2.52 16.32
C PRO A 125 -20.42 -3.09 14.99
N VAL A 126 -19.96 -4.29 14.62
CA VAL A 126 -20.50 -5.06 13.49
C VAL A 126 -21.33 -6.22 14.03
N GLU A 127 -22.52 -6.41 13.47
CA GLU A 127 -23.41 -7.51 13.84
C GLU A 127 -22.76 -8.87 13.53
N GLY A 128 -22.91 -9.83 14.45
CA GLY A 128 -22.34 -11.18 14.30
C GLY A 128 -20.81 -11.28 14.48
N MET A 129 -20.10 -10.18 14.73
CA MET A 129 -18.67 -10.19 15.10
C MET A 129 -18.49 -10.55 16.59
N PRO A 130 -17.40 -11.24 16.98
CA PRO A 130 -17.11 -11.51 18.39
C PRO A 130 -17.08 -10.25 19.27
N ALA A 131 -17.46 -10.39 20.54
CA ALA A 131 -17.64 -9.27 21.49
C ALA A 131 -16.34 -8.48 21.75
N GLU A 132 -15.19 -9.16 21.68
CA GLU A 132 -13.86 -8.59 21.84
C GLU A 132 -13.20 -8.20 20.50
N GLY A 133 -13.98 -8.09 19.42
CA GLY A 133 -13.44 -7.92 18.07
C GLY A 133 -12.62 -9.14 17.66
N PHE A 134 -11.43 -8.94 17.11
CA PHE A 134 -10.50 -10.04 16.79
C PHE A 134 -9.37 -10.17 17.82
N GLY A 135 -9.58 -9.75 19.07
CA GLY A 135 -8.59 -9.84 20.15
C GLY A 135 -8.04 -11.25 20.37
N ALA A 136 -8.89 -12.29 20.27
CA ALA A 136 -8.47 -13.69 20.37
C ALA A 136 -7.43 -14.12 19.31
N ALA A 137 -7.32 -13.38 18.20
CA ALA A 137 -6.35 -13.63 17.14
C ALA A 137 -5.04 -12.85 17.32
N PHE A 138 -4.84 -12.17 18.45
CA PHE A 138 -3.59 -11.48 18.75
C PHE A 138 -2.41 -12.45 18.70
N MET A 139 -1.36 -12.10 17.94
CA MET A 139 -0.20 -12.98 17.66
C MET A 139 -0.54 -14.32 16.98
N ASN A 140 -1.75 -14.48 16.43
CA ASN A 140 -2.17 -15.66 15.66
C ASN A 140 -2.64 -15.24 14.25
N PRO A 141 -1.71 -15.02 13.29
CA PRO A 141 -2.04 -14.55 11.95
C PRO A 141 -3.07 -15.42 11.22
N PRO A 142 -2.96 -16.78 11.19
CA PRO A 142 -3.95 -17.61 10.51
C PRO A 142 -5.37 -17.44 11.07
N LEU A 143 -5.51 -17.37 12.40
CA LEU A 143 -6.81 -17.14 13.03
C LEU A 143 -7.37 -15.77 12.68
N LEU A 144 -6.54 -14.72 12.65
CA LEU A 144 -6.98 -13.38 12.27
C LEU A 144 -7.54 -13.36 10.85
N TRP A 145 -6.82 -13.98 9.91
CA TRP A 145 -7.28 -14.08 8.52
C TRP A 145 -8.61 -14.85 8.41
N ALA A 146 -8.73 -15.97 9.13
CA ALA A 146 -9.96 -16.76 9.13
C ALA A 146 -11.16 -15.96 9.66
N LEU A 147 -11.00 -15.27 10.80
CA LEU A 147 -12.05 -14.44 11.39
C LEU A 147 -12.38 -13.22 10.52
N ALA A 148 -11.37 -12.50 10.04
CA ALA A 148 -11.56 -11.35 9.17
C ALA A 148 -12.34 -11.73 7.90
N PHE A 149 -11.99 -12.85 7.25
CA PHE A 149 -12.70 -13.27 6.05
C PHE A 149 -14.10 -13.79 6.35
N LYS A 150 -14.27 -14.52 7.45
CA LYS A 150 -15.59 -15.00 7.88
C LYS A 150 -16.57 -13.85 8.12
N HIS A 151 -16.12 -12.78 8.77
CA HIS A 151 -17.01 -11.71 9.23
C HIS A 151 -17.04 -10.49 8.30
N LEU A 152 -15.96 -10.20 7.57
CA LEU A 152 -15.82 -8.95 6.82
C LEU A 152 -15.73 -9.14 5.30
N ALA A 153 -15.36 -10.32 4.79
CA ALA A 153 -15.19 -10.48 3.34
C ALA A 153 -16.50 -10.33 2.58
N VAL A 154 -17.61 -10.85 3.11
CA VAL A 154 -18.91 -10.72 2.46
C VAL A 154 -19.42 -9.26 2.48
N PRO A 155 -19.53 -8.58 3.64
CA PRO A 155 -20.07 -7.24 3.68
C PRO A 155 -19.12 -6.20 3.04
N TYR A 156 -17.81 -6.35 3.20
CA TYR A 156 -16.84 -5.29 2.87
C TYR A 156 -15.82 -5.67 1.79
N GLY A 157 -15.79 -6.93 1.37
CA GLY A 157 -14.80 -7.41 0.40
C GLY A 157 -14.91 -6.73 -0.97
N ILE A 158 -16.10 -6.26 -1.37
CA ILE A 158 -16.26 -5.51 -2.62
C ILE A 158 -15.43 -4.22 -2.64
N PHE A 159 -15.19 -3.61 -1.48
CA PHE A 159 -14.37 -2.41 -1.35
C PHE A 159 -12.87 -2.65 -1.60
N LEU A 160 -12.42 -3.90 -1.48
CA LEU A 160 -11.03 -4.27 -1.79
C LEU A 160 -10.68 -3.99 -3.25
N VAL A 161 -11.65 -4.08 -4.17
CA VAL A 161 -11.41 -3.87 -5.61
C VAL A 161 -10.95 -2.44 -5.90
N PRO A 162 -11.73 -1.38 -5.59
CA PRO A 162 -11.28 -0.01 -5.81
C PRO A 162 -10.04 0.34 -4.99
N ALA A 163 -9.92 -0.16 -3.75
CA ALA A 163 -8.75 0.06 -2.92
C ALA A 163 -7.47 -0.52 -3.53
N LEU A 164 -7.52 -1.77 -4.02
CA LEU A 164 -6.41 -2.43 -4.69
C LEU A 164 -6.04 -1.72 -5.99
N ILE A 165 -7.01 -1.25 -6.77
CA ILE A 165 -6.74 -0.46 -7.98
C ILE A 165 -5.96 0.80 -7.61
N VAL A 166 -6.42 1.57 -6.63
CA VAL A 166 -5.79 2.84 -6.24
C VAL A 166 -4.38 2.60 -5.69
N GLU A 167 -4.21 1.57 -4.85
CA GLU A 167 -2.95 1.29 -4.15
C GLU A 167 -2.01 0.35 -4.90
N ARG A 168 -2.38 -0.15 -6.09
CA ARG A 168 -1.59 -1.13 -6.88
C ARG A 168 -0.12 -0.76 -7.00
N ARG A 169 0.18 0.52 -7.22
CA ARG A 169 1.56 1.00 -7.37
C ARG A 169 2.33 0.92 -6.06
N HIS A 170 1.70 1.21 -4.94
CA HIS A 170 2.35 1.14 -3.63
C HIS A 170 2.54 -0.31 -3.18
N VAL A 171 1.51 -1.15 -3.36
CA VAL A 171 1.54 -2.57 -2.99
C VAL A 171 2.67 -3.31 -3.69
N PHE A 172 2.83 -3.09 -5.00
CA PHE A 172 3.86 -3.76 -5.79
C PHE A 172 5.18 -2.97 -5.91
N ALA A 173 5.28 -1.78 -5.31
CA ALA A 173 6.50 -0.96 -5.38
C ALA A 173 7.76 -1.70 -4.92
N PRO A 174 7.77 -2.45 -3.80
CA PRO A 174 8.98 -3.15 -3.35
C PRO A 174 9.49 -4.15 -4.38
N PHE A 175 8.58 -4.93 -4.96
CA PHE A 175 8.93 -5.90 -6.00
C PHE A 175 9.43 -5.22 -7.29
N ILE A 176 8.71 -4.21 -7.78
CA ILE A 176 9.10 -3.48 -8.99
C ILE A 176 10.49 -2.84 -8.82
N GLN A 177 10.76 -2.26 -7.65
CA GLN A 177 12.07 -1.68 -7.34
C GLN A 177 13.18 -2.74 -7.35
N ALA A 178 12.93 -3.92 -6.76
CA ALA A 178 13.89 -5.01 -6.78
C ALA A 178 14.19 -5.50 -8.21
N VAL A 179 13.18 -5.64 -9.05
CA VAL A 179 13.34 -6.00 -10.48
C VAL A 179 14.14 -4.93 -11.23
N HIS A 180 13.83 -3.65 -11.00
CA HIS A 180 14.55 -2.54 -11.63
C HIS A 180 16.01 -2.48 -11.18
N MET A 181 16.32 -2.79 -9.91
CA MET A 181 17.70 -2.87 -9.44
C MET A 181 18.48 -3.98 -10.14
N VAL A 182 17.89 -5.16 -10.32
CA VAL A 182 18.51 -6.27 -11.05
C VAL A 182 18.76 -5.92 -12.51
N ASN A 183 17.76 -5.34 -13.19
CA ASN A 183 17.86 -4.97 -14.61
C ASN A 183 18.79 -3.77 -14.84
N GLY A 184 18.76 -2.78 -13.93
CA GLY A 184 19.66 -1.64 -13.94
C GLY A 184 21.12 -2.07 -13.79
N ARG A 185 21.40 -3.08 -12.96
CA ARG A 185 22.76 -3.63 -12.82
C ARG A 185 23.28 -4.26 -14.12
N LYS A 186 22.42 -4.96 -14.88
CA LYS A 186 22.79 -5.53 -16.19
C LYS A 186 23.16 -4.45 -17.23
N THR A 187 22.59 -3.26 -17.12
CA THR A 187 22.82 -2.14 -18.06
C THR A 187 23.92 -1.20 -17.60
N ALA A 188 24.12 -1.06 -16.28
CA ALA A 188 25.06 -0.15 -15.65
C ALA A 188 26.47 -0.71 -15.44
N ASN A 189 26.91 -1.68 -16.26
CA ASN A 189 28.28 -2.22 -16.27
C ASN A 189 29.40 -1.16 -16.54
N GLY A 190 29.12 0.15 -16.41
CA GLY A 190 30.07 1.24 -16.47
C GLY A 190 29.78 2.49 -15.61
N SER A 191 28.73 2.54 -14.78
CA SER A 191 28.45 3.74 -13.95
C SER A 191 28.51 3.45 -12.44
N GLY A 192 29.55 3.98 -11.79
CA GLY A 192 30.02 3.63 -10.44
C GLY A 192 29.18 4.05 -9.23
N THR A 193 27.88 3.74 -9.20
CA THR A 193 27.14 3.74 -7.93
C THR A 193 27.41 2.46 -7.14
N ASP A 194 27.97 2.60 -5.94
CA ASP A 194 28.31 1.48 -5.05
C ASP A 194 27.04 0.64 -4.74
N PRO A 195 27.04 -0.67 -5.06
CA PRO A 195 25.90 -1.56 -4.81
C PRO A 195 25.50 -1.62 -3.34
N LYS A 196 26.41 -1.37 -2.39
CA LYS A 196 26.08 -1.33 -0.95
C LYS A 196 25.16 -0.16 -0.61
N THR A 197 25.41 1.01 -1.19
CA THR A 197 24.61 2.23 -0.96
C THR A 197 23.20 2.09 -1.54
N SER A 198 23.06 1.41 -2.69
CA SER A 198 21.75 1.14 -3.30
C SER A 198 20.90 0.16 -2.46
N ALA A 199 21.52 -0.91 -1.93
CA ALA A 199 20.83 -1.88 -1.10
C ALA A 199 20.39 -1.25 0.24
N GLN A 200 21.26 -0.49 0.88
CA GLN A 200 20.94 0.19 2.15
C GLN A 200 19.78 1.18 1.99
N LYS A 201 19.74 1.94 0.88
CA LYS A 201 18.65 2.87 0.58
C LYS A 201 17.33 2.15 0.26
N PHE A 202 17.39 0.96 -0.37
CA PHE A 202 16.23 0.09 -0.57
C PHE A 202 15.66 -0.38 0.77
N PHE A 203 16.48 -0.96 1.65
CA PHE A 203 16.02 -1.45 2.95
C PHE A 203 15.53 -0.31 3.86
N GLY A 204 16.22 0.82 3.91
CA GLY A 204 15.79 1.98 4.71
C GLY A 204 14.43 2.52 4.29
N ASN A 205 14.21 2.70 2.98
CA ASN A 205 12.92 3.16 2.46
C ASN A 205 11.83 2.09 2.58
N ALA A 206 12.16 0.81 2.44
CA ALA A 206 11.22 -0.28 2.61
C ALA A 206 10.74 -0.40 4.07
N MET A 207 11.63 -0.17 5.04
CA MET A 207 11.30 -0.26 6.47
C MET A 207 10.55 0.96 7.01
N GLY A 208 10.81 2.17 6.52
CA GLY A 208 10.14 3.38 7.02
C GLY A 208 8.70 3.55 6.51
N ARG A 209 8.40 3.07 5.30
CA ARG A 209 7.07 3.20 4.67
C ARG A 209 5.92 2.56 5.46
N PRO A 210 6.06 1.34 6.01
CA PRO A 210 5.05 0.74 6.88
C PRO A 210 4.66 1.64 8.07
N TYR A 211 5.63 2.28 8.72
CA TYR A 211 5.38 3.15 9.87
C TYR A 211 4.52 4.36 9.52
N ILE A 212 4.78 5.02 8.38
CA ILE A 212 3.98 6.16 7.92
C ILE A 212 2.53 5.73 7.68
N ASN A 213 2.33 4.55 7.09
CA ASN A 213 0.98 4.02 6.87
C ASN A 213 0.27 3.70 8.18
N VAL A 214 0.98 3.14 9.17
CA VAL A 214 0.42 2.88 10.50
C VAL A 214 0.02 4.18 11.19
N VAL A 215 0.88 5.21 11.18
CA VAL A 215 0.58 6.53 11.76
C VAL A 215 -0.64 7.16 11.06
N ARG A 216 -0.69 7.06 9.73
CA ARG A 216 -1.84 7.54 8.94
C ARG A 216 -3.13 6.85 9.38
N MET A 217 -3.10 5.54 9.61
CA MET A 217 -4.26 4.80 10.13
C MET A 217 -4.66 5.30 11.52
N HIS A 218 -3.72 5.45 12.46
CA HIS A 218 -3.97 6.00 13.82
C HIS A 218 -4.66 7.36 13.80
N ILE A 219 -4.19 8.27 12.97
CA ILE A 219 -4.79 9.60 12.84
C ILE A 219 -6.24 9.49 12.38
N LEU A 220 -6.55 8.54 11.48
CA LEU A 220 -7.93 8.33 11.03
C LEU A 220 -8.83 7.79 12.12
N ILE A 221 -8.32 6.88 12.94
CA ILE A 221 -9.07 6.32 14.05
C ILE A 221 -9.46 7.40 15.05
N PHE A 222 -8.53 8.30 15.38
CA PHE A 222 -8.84 9.47 16.20
C PHE A 222 -9.83 10.42 15.54
N PHE A 223 -9.71 10.63 14.23
CA PHE A 223 -10.66 11.41 13.45
C PHE A 223 -12.07 10.80 13.49
N PHE A 224 -12.20 9.48 13.29
CA PHE A 224 -13.48 8.78 13.35
C PHE A 224 -14.08 8.81 14.76
N ALA A 225 -13.26 8.60 15.79
CA ALA A 225 -13.71 8.72 17.18
C ALA A 225 -14.26 10.13 17.44
N LEU A 226 -13.54 11.19 17.01
CA LEU A 226 -14.01 12.57 17.14
C LEU A 226 -15.33 12.81 16.39
N CYS A 227 -15.45 12.33 15.14
CA CYS A 227 -16.68 12.46 14.36
C CYS A 227 -17.86 11.75 15.02
N PHE A 228 -17.64 10.56 15.58
CA PHE A 228 -18.63 9.81 16.34
C PHE A 228 -19.09 10.58 17.58
N PHE A 229 -18.17 11.14 18.36
CA PHE A 229 -18.50 11.97 19.53
C PHE A 229 -19.29 13.23 19.14
N LEU A 230 -18.98 13.84 18.01
CA LEU A 230 -19.66 15.04 17.49
C LEU A 230 -20.97 14.74 16.75
N LYS A 231 -21.33 13.45 16.57
CA LYS A 231 -22.50 13.01 15.79
C LYS A 231 -22.54 13.64 14.38
N ILE A 232 -21.38 13.76 13.75
CA ILE A 232 -21.28 14.28 12.39
C ILE A 232 -21.97 13.29 11.45
N ASP A 233 -22.73 13.82 10.49
CA ASP A 233 -23.43 13.03 9.49
C ASP A 233 -22.46 12.08 8.74
N SER A 234 -22.87 10.82 8.58
CA SER A 234 -22.07 9.78 7.93
C SER A 234 -21.58 10.23 6.56
N PHE A 235 -22.39 10.92 5.76
CA PHE A 235 -22.00 11.37 4.43
C PHE A 235 -20.81 12.34 4.46
N ALA A 236 -20.79 13.28 5.42
CA ALA A 236 -19.67 14.22 5.56
C ALA A 236 -18.37 13.50 5.94
N VAL A 237 -18.46 12.50 6.83
CA VAL A 237 -17.33 11.65 7.21
C VAL A 237 -16.81 10.87 5.99
N TYR A 238 -17.70 10.25 5.22
CA TYR A 238 -17.37 9.57 3.97
C TYR A 238 -16.67 10.50 3.00
N ALA A 239 -17.23 11.68 2.72
CA ALA A 239 -16.67 12.64 1.78
C ALA A 239 -15.25 13.07 2.16
N VAL A 240 -15.02 13.39 3.44
CA VAL A 240 -13.68 13.80 3.93
C VAL A 240 -12.69 12.66 3.81
N VAL A 241 -13.05 11.46 4.27
CA VAL A 241 -12.15 10.29 4.23
C VAL A 241 -11.83 9.93 2.78
N TYR A 242 -12.84 9.94 1.91
CA TYR A 242 -12.65 9.65 0.51
C TYR A 242 -11.74 10.68 -0.17
N PHE A 243 -11.94 11.95 0.15
CA PHE A 243 -11.11 13.03 -0.35
C PHE A 243 -9.67 12.92 0.17
N VAL A 244 -9.44 12.57 1.43
CA VAL A 244 -8.09 12.42 1.97
C VAL A 244 -7.38 11.16 1.42
N TYR A 245 -8.11 10.06 1.20
CA TYR A 245 -7.50 8.79 0.80
C TYR A 245 -7.36 8.58 -0.69
N PHE A 246 -8.45 8.83 -1.42
CA PHE A 246 -8.55 8.42 -2.81
C PHE A 246 -8.30 9.57 -3.77
N PHE A 247 -8.36 10.82 -3.30
CA PHE A 247 -8.00 11.96 -4.13
C PHE A 247 -6.50 11.96 -4.46
N PRO A 248 -6.11 12.20 -5.71
CA PRO A 248 -4.73 12.07 -6.17
C PRO A 248 -3.86 13.27 -5.77
N TRP A 249 -3.71 13.54 -4.47
CA TRP A 249 -2.96 14.66 -3.91
C TRP A 249 -1.53 14.78 -4.45
N HIS A 250 -0.88 13.65 -4.68
CA HIS A 250 0.47 13.61 -5.22
C HIS A 250 0.55 14.19 -6.64
N GLU A 251 -0.45 13.92 -7.48
CA GLU A 251 -0.49 14.42 -8.86
C GLU A 251 -0.83 15.91 -8.89
N VAL A 252 -1.71 16.37 -7.98
CA VAL A 252 -1.99 17.81 -7.81
C VAL A 252 -0.73 18.55 -7.36
N LYS A 253 -0.04 18.04 -6.34
CA LYS A 253 1.20 18.63 -5.82
C LYS A 253 2.31 18.69 -6.89
N ASN A 254 2.45 17.65 -7.70
CA ASN A 254 3.43 17.64 -8.78
C ASN A 254 3.06 18.60 -9.91
N SER A 255 1.78 18.74 -10.22
CA SER A 255 1.30 19.72 -11.20
C SER A 255 1.57 21.15 -10.75
N TRP A 256 1.41 21.44 -9.44
CA TRP A 256 1.71 22.76 -8.88
C TRP A 256 3.21 23.08 -8.89
N ARG A 257 4.06 22.08 -8.67
CA ARG A 257 5.52 22.24 -8.77
C ARG A 257 6.02 22.45 -10.20
N GLN A 258 5.20 22.12 -11.20
CA GLN A 258 5.52 22.30 -12.61
C GLN A 258 5.05 23.65 -13.18
N VAL A 259 4.38 24.50 -12.39
CA VAL A 259 4.08 25.88 -12.80
C VAL A 259 5.34 26.73 -12.57
N PRO A 260 6.00 27.24 -13.63
CA PRO A 260 7.19 28.07 -13.46
C PRO A 260 6.81 29.34 -12.69
N ALA A 261 7.68 29.75 -11.76
CA ALA A 261 7.48 30.84 -10.80
C ALA A 261 7.33 32.26 -11.40
N GLY A 262 7.03 32.39 -12.70
CA GLY A 262 6.84 33.65 -13.41
C GLY A 262 5.54 33.73 -14.21
N ALA A 263 4.56 32.86 -13.92
CA ALA A 263 3.25 32.86 -14.58
C ALA A 263 2.12 33.22 -13.60
N VAL A 264 2.24 34.36 -12.90
CA VAL A 264 1.14 35.10 -12.25
C VAL A 264 1.43 36.58 -12.43
#